data_AF-A0A6N8W9W3-F1
#
_entry.id   AF-A0A6N8W9W3-F1
#
_cell.length_a   1.000
_cell.length_b   1.000
_cell.length_c   1.000
_cell.angle_alpha   90.00
_cell.angle_beta   90.00
_cell.angle_gamma   90.00
#
_symmetry.space_group_name_H-M   'P 1'
#
loop_
_entity.id
_entity.type
_entity.pdbx_description
1 polymer ?
#
loop_
_entity_poly.entity_id
_entity_poly.type
_entity_poly.pdbx_seq_one_letter_code
_entity_poly.pdbx_strand_id
1 'polypeptide(L)'
;MVDELLATPAGNTPLSAVRLTPEQEELCRRLDELYDPYKSYVKLPSEMFRGAIFASRAECRNNPDWIAQAAHSLREILYPLWNPRHKSVPDKKEEVFRRYGSALFDETLTNEVGRVYGRLNNLAHHNSVSATKTDFDDLLTDFEVSMRQALTRQLDLHKEIDQYLLEDPPP
;
A
#
# COMPACT_ATOMS: atom_id res chain seq x y z
N MET A 1 -9.06 -23.81 9.88
CA MET A 1 -8.38 -24.39 8.70
C MET A 1 -6.90 -24.14 8.91
N VAL A 2 -6.16 -25.26 8.87
CA VAL A 2 -4.71 -25.50 8.98
C VAL A 2 -3.75 -24.30 8.98
N ASP A 3 -3.13 -24.06 10.13
CA ASP A 3 -1.83 -23.36 10.27
C ASP A 3 -0.74 -24.22 9.64
N GLU A 4 -0.20 -23.79 8.51
CA GLU A 4 0.89 -24.47 7.83
C GLU A 4 2.23 -24.03 8.46
N LEU A 5 2.70 -24.82 9.43
CA LEU A 5 4.02 -24.72 10.05
C LEU A 5 5.12 -25.02 9.02
N LEU A 6 5.74 -23.96 8.49
CA LEU A 6 6.94 -24.09 7.65
C LEU A 6 8.17 -24.41 8.53
N ALA A 7 8.89 -25.47 8.12
CA ALA A 7 9.99 -26.09 8.84
C ALA A 7 11.20 -25.17 9.08
N THR A 8 11.84 -25.33 10.24
CA THR A 8 13.00 -24.55 10.70
C THR A 8 14.27 -25.39 10.78
N PRO A 9 15.45 -24.82 10.48
CA PRO A 9 16.72 -25.24 11.07
C PRO A 9 17.08 -24.34 12.26
N ALA A 10 17.37 -25.00 13.38
CA ALA A 10 18.06 -24.57 14.60
C ALA A 10 17.90 -23.10 15.07
N GLY A 11 17.02 -22.89 16.06
CA GLY A 11 17.08 -21.75 16.99
C GLY A 11 16.00 -20.67 16.84
N ASN A 12 15.16 -20.74 15.80
CA ASN A 12 14.13 -19.73 15.56
C ASN A 12 12.74 -20.27 15.91
N THR A 13 12.14 -19.75 16.99
CA THR A 13 10.68 -19.76 17.12
C THR A 13 10.11 -19.10 15.86
N PRO A 14 9.19 -19.74 15.12
CA PRO A 14 8.61 -19.11 13.93
C PRO A 14 7.97 -17.78 14.37
N LEU A 15 8.36 -16.70 13.69
CA LEU A 15 7.80 -15.40 13.97
C LEU A 15 6.30 -15.47 13.69
N SER A 16 5.49 -15.00 14.64
CA SER A 16 4.04 -14.95 14.48
C SER A 16 3.67 -14.13 13.24
N ALA A 17 2.48 -14.39 12.71
CA ALA A 17 1.86 -13.51 11.72
C ALA A 17 1.90 -12.04 12.20
N VAL A 18 2.03 -11.13 11.23
CA VAL A 18 1.98 -9.69 11.50
C VAL A 18 0.64 -9.33 12.11
N ARG A 19 0.67 -8.60 13.22
CA ARG A 19 -0.53 -7.95 13.76
C ARG A 19 -0.56 -6.53 13.24
N LEU A 20 -1.50 -6.28 12.32
CA LEU A 20 -1.76 -4.94 11.82
C LEU A 20 -2.61 -4.15 12.81
N THR A 21 -2.50 -2.82 12.78
CA THR A 21 -3.48 -1.96 13.44
C THR A 21 -4.81 -1.99 12.68
N PRO A 22 -5.94 -1.59 13.32
CA PRO A 22 -7.22 -1.48 12.61
C PRO A 22 -7.14 -0.63 11.34
N GLU A 23 -6.37 0.47 11.37
CA GLU A 23 -6.17 1.37 10.22
C GLU A 23 -5.38 0.70 9.10
N GLN A 24 -4.43 -0.16 9.44
CA GLN A 24 -3.64 -0.93 8.48
C GLN A 24 -4.46 -2.08 7.85
N GLU A 25 -5.34 -2.72 8.63
CA GLU A 25 -6.29 -3.71 8.08
C GLU A 25 -7.28 -3.06 7.13
N GLU A 26 -7.78 -1.88 7.47
CA GLU A 26 -8.67 -1.13 6.59
C GLU A 26 -7.96 -0.67 5.31
N LEU A 27 -6.72 -0.19 5.43
CA LEU A 27 -5.88 0.12 4.27
C LEU A 27 -5.69 -1.11 3.37
N CYS A 28 -5.38 -2.27 3.97
CA CYS A 28 -5.26 -3.53 3.24
C CYS A 28 -6.52 -3.87 2.44
N ARG A 29 -7.69 -3.79 3.08
CA ARG A 29 -8.99 -4.05 2.43
C ARG A 29 -9.20 -3.11 1.24
N ARG A 30 -8.99 -1.80 1.43
CA ARG A 30 -9.19 -0.79 0.37
C ARG A 30 -8.20 -0.93 -0.78
N LEU A 31 -6.96 -1.31 -0.49
CA LEU A 31 -5.97 -1.62 -1.52
C LEU A 31 -6.44 -2.81 -2.36
N ASP A 32 -6.85 -3.91 -1.74
CA ASP A 32 -7.30 -5.08 -2.50
C ASP A 32 -8.55 -4.75 -3.35
N GLU A 33 -9.48 -3.94 -2.83
CA GLU A 33 -10.66 -3.46 -3.58
C GLU A 33 -10.30 -2.59 -4.78
N LEU A 34 -9.32 -1.68 -4.65
CA LEU A 34 -8.81 -0.86 -5.75
C LEU A 34 -8.24 -1.74 -6.87
N TYR A 35 -7.65 -2.88 -6.50
CA TYR A 35 -6.93 -3.76 -7.39
C TYR A 35 -7.73 -4.96 -7.89
N ASP A 36 -8.92 -5.24 -7.34
CA ASP A 36 -9.82 -6.32 -7.79
C ASP A 36 -10.15 -6.25 -9.29
N PRO A 37 -10.34 -5.08 -9.93
CA PRO A 37 -10.53 -5.01 -11.38
C PRO A 37 -9.31 -5.46 -12.19
N TYR A 38 -8.14 -5.58 -11.56
CA TYR A 38 -6.84 -5.84 -12.18
C TYR A 38 -6.25 -7.18 -11.76
N LYS A 39 -7.06 -8.25 -11.70
CA LYS A 39 -6.74 -9.64 -11.26
C LYS A 39 -5.51 -10.33 -11.89
N SER A 40 -4.64 -9.60 -12.58
CA SER A 40 -3.37 -10.03 -13.13
C SER A 40 -2.19 -9.96 -12.15
N TYR A 41 -2.36 -9.49 -10.91
CA TYR A 41 -1.26 -9.50 -9.94
C TYR A 41 -1.03 -10.90 -9.38
N VAL A 42 0.25 -11.30 -9.30
CA VAL A 42 0.68 -12.57 -8.72
C VAL A 42 0.45 -12.60 -7.19
N LYS A 43 0.40 -11.42 -6.55
CA LYS A 43 0.13 -11.25 -5.12
C LYS A 43 -0.83 -10.09 -4.88
N LEU A 44 -1.65 -10.20 -3.84
CA LEU A 44 -2.53 -9.12 -3.45
C LEU A 44 -1.73 -7.94 -2.86
N PRO A 45 -2.11 -6.68 -3.13
CA PRO A 45 -1.49 -5.51 -2.51
C PRO A 45 -1.42 -5.62 -0.98
N SER A 46 -2.45 -6.17 -0.33
CA SER A 46 -2.45 -6.35 1.10
C SER A 46 -1.43 -7.38 1.60
N GLU A 47 -1.10 -8.39 0.80
CA GLU A 47 -0.01 -9.34 1.10
C GLU A 47 1.35 -8.67 0.98
N MET A 48 1.53 -7.81 -0.03
CA MET A 48 2.76 -7.01 -0.19
C MET A 48 2.93 -6.05 0.99
N PHE A 49 1.86 -5.40 1.42
CA PHE A 49 1.87 -4.51 2.58
C PHE A 49 2.23 -5.26 3.86
N ARG A 50 1.57 -6.40 4.12
CA ARG A 50 1.91 -7.27 5.26
C ARG A 50 3.35 -7.74 5.22
N GLY A 51 3.87 -8.06 4.04
CA GLY A 51 5.29 -8.39 3.83
C GLY A 51 6.22 -7.23 4.23
N ALA A 52 5.87 -6.00 3.85
CA ALA A 52 6.63 -4.80 4.23
C ALA A 52 6.63 -4.57 5.75
N ILE A 53 5.48 -4.70 6.40
CA ILE A 53 5.37 -4.58 7.86
C ILE A 53 6.12 -5.72 8.57
N PHE A 54 6.07 -6.94 8.03
CA PHE A 54 6.84 -8.06 8.58
C PHE A 54 8.34 -7.79 8.52
N ALA A 55 8.84 -7.31 7.38
CA ALA A 55 10.26 -7.02 7.18
C ALA A 55 10.76 -5.90 8.10
N SER A 56 9.91 -4.93 8.47
CA SER A 56 10.28 -3.80 9.33
C SER A 56 10.30 -4.10 10.83
N ARG A 57 9.84 -5.29 11.24
CA ARG A 57 9.86 -5.77 12.63
C ARG A 57 11.26 -5.80 13.21
N ALA A 58 11.38 -5.51 14.51
CA ALA A 58 12.67 -5.47 15.20
C ALA A 58 13.44 -6.79 15.06
N GLU A 59 12.73 -7.91 15.07
CA GLU A 59 13.26 -9.27 14.93
C GLU A 59 13.89 -9.52 13.55
N CYS A 60 13.45 -8.79 12.51
CA CYS A 60 13.93 -8.92 11.13
C CYS A 60 15.11 -8.00 10.82
N ARG A 61 15.44 -7.04 11.69
CA ARG A 61 16.46 -6.00 11.42
C ARG A 61 17.90 -6.48 11.42
N ASN A 62 18.15 -7.72 11.85
CA ASN A 62 19.44 -8.38 11.66
C ASN A 62 19.74 -8.64 10.19
N ASN A 63 18.71 -8.64 9.31
CA ASN A 63 18.89 -8.63 7.87
C ASN A 63 19.22 -7.19 7.42
N PRO A 64 20.42 -6.89 6.91
CA PRO A 64 20.78 -5.54 6.48
C PRO A 64 19.90 -4.98 5.35
N ASP A 65 19.23 -5.85 4.59
CA ASP A 65 18.39 -5.47 3.45
C ASP A 65 16.91 -5.26 3.84
N TRP A 66 16.56 -5.28 5.13
CA TRP A 66 15.17 -5.22 5.59
C TRP A 66 14.44 -3.97 5.06
N ILE A 67 15.13 -2.82 5.02
CA ILE A 67 14.59 -1.56 4.47
C ILE A 67 14.33 -1.70 2.97
N ALA A 68 15.31 -2.22 2.23
CA ALA A 68 15.19 -2.35 0.78
C ALA A 68 14.06 -3.32 0.40
N GLN A 69 13.91 -4.43 1.13
CA GLN A 69 12.83 -5.41 0.93
C GLN A 69 11.45 -4.82 1.24
N ALA A 70 11.33 -4.09 2.35
CA ALA A 70 10.08 -3.43 2.71
C ALA A 70 9.72 -2.32 1.70
N ALA A 71 10.69 -1.48 1.35
CA ALA A 71 10.52 -0.40 0.38
C ALA A 71 10.15 -0.91 -1.01
N HIS A 72 10.77 -2.03 -1.46
CA HIS A 72 10.41 -2.69 -2.70
C HIS A 72 8.96 -3.14 -2.68
N SER A 73 8.52 -3.82 -1.61
CA SER A 73 7.14 -4.29 -1.48
C SER A 73 6.12 -3.14 -1.53
N LEU A 74 6.38 -2.04 -0.81
CA LEU A 74 5.51 -0.85 -0.85
C LEU A 74 5.52 -0.16 -2.21
N ARG A 75 6.67 -0.12 -2.89
CA ARG A 75 6.77 0.45 -4.24
C ARG A 75 5.95 -0.34 -5.24
N GLU A 76 5.98 -1.66 -5.18
CA GLU A 76 5.19 -2.51 -6.08
C GLU A 76 3.67 -2.26 -5.92
N ILE A 77 3.22 -1.85 -4.72
CA ILE A 77 1.83 -1.41 -4.51
C ILE A 77 1.53 -0.11 -5.27
N LEU A 78 2.51 0.78 -5.46
CA LEU A 78 2.34 2.07 -6.14
C LEU A 78 2.70 2.03 -7.63
N TYR A 79 3.49 1.05 -8.07
CA TYR A 79 3.94 0.93 -9.46
C TYR A 79 2.80 0.99 -10.49
N PRO A 80 1.64 0.38 -10.25
CA PRO A 80 0.51 0.47 -11.17
C PRO A 80 -0.18 1.83 -11.19
N LEU A 81 0.00 2.59 -10.12
CA LEU A 81 -0.59 3.91 -9.90
C LEU A 81 0.32 5.03 -10.37
N TRP A 82 1.59 4.76 -10.64
CA TRP A 82 2.57 5.77 -11.00
C TRP A 82 3.49 5.29 -12.12
N ASN A 83 3.50 6.02 -13.23
CA ASN A 83 4.44 5.79 -14.30
C ASN A 83 5.70 6.64 -14.08
N PRO A 84 6.84 6.07 -13.67
CA PRO A 84 8.05 6.84 -13.44
C PRO A 84 8.63 7.50 -14.69
N ARG A 85 8.33 6.98 -15.90
CA ARG A 85 8.80 7.56 -17.17
C ARG A 85 8.05 8.83 -17.54
N HIS A 86 6.74 8.84 -17.30
CA HIS A 86 5.87 9.98 -17.61
C HIS A 86 5.59 10.88 -16.40
N LYS A 87 6.02 10.48 -15.20
CA LYS A 87 5.76 11.14 -13.92
C LYS A 87 4.27 11.45 -13.73
N SER A 88 3.43 10.49 -14.11
CA SER A 88 1.98 10.63 -14.11
C SER A 88 1.33 9.29 -13.79
N VAL A 89 0.06 9.32 -13.41
CA VAL A 89 -0.77 8.12 -13.36
C VAL A 89 -1.08 7.68 -14.81
N PRO A 90 -0.94 6.40 -15.17
CA PRO A 90 -1.30 5.95 -16.51
C PRO A 90 -2.78 6.22 -16.84
N ASP A 91 -3.08 6.72 -18.04
CA ASP A 91 -4.44 7.13 -18.48
C ASP A 91 -5.53 6.08 -18.22
N LYS A 92 -5.23 4.79 -18.46
CA LYS A 92 -6.17 3.67 -18.22
C LYS A 92 -6.46 3.38 -16.74
N LYS A 93 -5.71 4.02 -15.84
CA LYS A 93 -5.75 3.84 -14.38
C LYS A 93 -6.21 5.11 -13.66
N GLU A 94 -6.11 6.25 -14.33
CA GLU A 94 -6.75 7.50 -13.93
C GLU A 94 -8.27 7.29 -13.77
N GLU A 95 -8.88 6.41 -14.57
CA GLU A 95 -10.27 5.98 -14.41
C GLU A 95 -10.51 5.21 -13.10
N VAL A 96 -9.55 4.43 -12.60
CA VAL A 96 -9.70 3.76 -11.29
C VAL A 96 -9.52 4.72 -10.15
N PHE A 97 -8.62 5.68 -10.25
CA PHE A 97 -8.65 6.78 -9.29
C PHE A 97 -9.98 7.52 -9.40
N ARG A 98 -10.43 7.97 -10.56
CA ARG A 98 -11.75 8.62 -10.71
C ARG A 98 -12.94 7.76 -10.22
N ARG A 99 -12.84 6.43 -10.28
CA ARG A 99 -13.90 5.47 -9.88
C ARG A 99 -13.83 5.06 -8.40
N TYR A 100 -12.67 5.14 -7.76
CA TYR A 100 -12.45 4.73 -6.37
C TYR A 100 -11.87 5.85 -5.46
N GLY A 101 -11.61 7.03 -6.01
CA GLY A 101 -10.89 8.16 -5.43
C GLY A 101 -11.17 9.49 -6.13
N SER A 102 -12.07 10.27 -5.52
CA SER A 102 -12.45 11.66 -5.82
C SER A 102 -12.84 11.94 -7.29
N ALA A 103 -14.07 12.43 -7.50
CA ALA A 103 -14.48 13.11 -8.73
C ALA A 103 -13.53 14.29 -9.11
N LEU A 104 -12.68 14.72 -8.18
CA LEU A 104 -11.52 15.57 -8.37
C LEU A 104 -10.25 14.74 -8.15
N PHE A 105 -9.82 14.01 -9.17
CA PHE A 105 -8.43 13.61 -9.28
C PHE A 105 -7.62 14.90 -9.33
N ASP A 106 -7.09 15.33 -8.19
CA ASP A 106 -6.36 16.60 -8.08
C ASP A 106 -4.85 16.36 -8.26
N GLU A 107 -4.18 17.39 -8.75
CA GLU A 107 -2.73 17.38 -8.96
C GLU A 107 -1.96 17.11 -7.66
N THR A 108 -2.54 17.46 -6.50
CA THR A 108 -1.97 17.25 -5.17
C THR A 108 -1.80 15.76 -4.86
N LEU A 109 -2.83 14.94 -5.04
CA LEU A 109 -2.78 13.50 -4.78
C LEU A 109 -1.77 12.81 -5.71
N THR A 110 -1.74 13.21 -6.98
CA THR A 110 -0.79 12.71 -7.98
C THR A 110 0.64 13.02 -7.57
N ASN A 111 0.90 14.25 -7.12
CA ASN A 111 2.20 14.67 -6.65
C ASN A 111 2.63 13.94 -5.38
N GLU A 112 1.71 13.67 -4.46
CA GLU A 112 1.99 12.90 -3.24
C GLU A 112 2.34 11.44 -3.54
N VAL A 113 1.55 10.76 -4.37
CA VAL A 113 1.85 9.37 -4.79
C VAL A 113 3.20 9.33 -5.50
N GLY A 114 3.49 10.28 -6.39
CA GLY A 114 4.79 10.39 -7.06
C GLY A 114 5.96 10.63 -6.10
N ARG A 115 5.78 11.48 -5.09
CA ARG A 115 6.77 11.75 -4.03
C ARG A 115 7.07 10.47 -3.23
N VAL A 116 6.04 9.76 -2.77
CA VAL A 116 6.19 8.52 -2.00
C VAL A 116 6.83 7.42 -2.86
N TYR A 117 6.36 7.23 -4.09
CA TYR A 117 6.95 6.28 -5.04
C TYR A 117 8.44 6.56 -5.25
N GLY A 118 8.83 7.82 -5.50
CA GLY A 118 10.22 8.20 -5.73
C GLY A 118 11.11 7.85 -4.54
N ARG A 119 10.66 8.13 -3.32
CA ARG A 119 11.39 7.78 -2.09
C ARG A 119 11.53 6.27 -1.91
N LEU A 120 10.44 5.51 -2.09
CA LEU A 120 10.46 4.05 -2.01
C LEU A 120 11.36 3.42 -3.07
N ASN A 121 11.31 3.93 -4.30
CA ASN A 121 12.15 3.47 -5.40
C ASN A 121 13.64 3.70 -5.10
N ASN A 122 13.98 4.83 -4.51
CA ASN A 122 15.36 5.12 -4.10
C ASN A 122 15.82 4.14 -3.01
N LEU A 123 15.01 3.88 -1.98
CA LEU A 123 15.36 2.92 -0.92
C LEU A 123 15.43 1.47 -1.41
N ALA A 124 14.61 1.10 -2.39
CA ALA A 124 14.58 -0.25 -2.95
C ALA A 124 15.78 -0.55 -3.87
N HIS A 125 16.33 0.45 -4.56
CA HIS A 125 17.41 0.27 -5.54
C HIS A 125 18.80 0.67 -5.03
N HIS A 126 18.85 1.65 -4.13
CA HIS A 126 20.08 1.95 -3.43
C HIS A 126 20.01 1.19 -2.12
N ASN A 127 20.77 0.10 -1.98
CA ASN A 127 21.11 -0.48 -0.68
C ASN A 127 21.64 0.68 0.15
N SER A 128 20.74 1.29 0.91
CA SER A 128 20.93 2.65 1.35
C SER A 128 21.82 2.58 2.56
N VAL A 129 23.13 2.60 2.28
CA VAL A 129 24.23 2.62 3.26
C VAL A 129 24.04 3.76 4.29
N SER A 130 23.09 4.67 4.05
CA SER A 130 22.74 5.82 4.88
C SER A 130 21.27 5.94 5.32
N ALA A 131 20.33 5.10 4.87
CA ALA A 131 18.93 5.26 5.32
C ALA A 131 18.78 4.71 6.73
N THR A 132 18.34 5.57 7.63
CA THR A 132 18.09 5.17 9.02
C THR A 132 16.72 4.50 9.15
N LYS A 133 16.54 3.77 10.25
CA LYS A 133 15.21 3.27 10.65
C LYS A 133 14.19 4.41 10.68
N THR A 134 14.57 5.59 11.19
CA THR A 134 13.69 6.75 11.26
C THR A 134 13.25 7.20 9.87
N ASP A 135 14.18 7.26 8.90
CA ASP A 135 13.84 7.62 7.52
C ASP A 135 12.82 6.67 6.89
N PHE A 136 12.94 5.37 7.23
CA PHE A 136 11.99 4.36 6.76
C PHE A 136 10.64 4.45 7.49
N ASP A 137 10.63 4.60 8.82
CA ASP A 137 9.39 4.72 9.61
C ASP A 137 8.58 5.95 9.18
N ASP A 138 9.26 7.07 8.92
CA ASP A 138 8.64 8.29 8.38
C ASP A 138 8.07 8.06 6.98
N LEU A 139 8.80 7.32 6.13
CA LEU A 139 8.31 6.98 4.79
C LEU A 139 7.13 5.99 4.81
N LEU A 140 7.14 5.03 5.73
CA LEU A 140 6.02 4.10 5.92
C LEU A 140 4.78 4.87 6.39
N THR A 141 4.95 5.80 7.33
CA THR A 141 3.88 6.70 7.78
C THR A 141 3.34 7.54 6.63
N ASP A 142 4.22 8.15 5.83
CA ASP A 142 3.84 8.92 4.65
C ASP A 142 3.06 8.07 3.64
N PHE A 143 3.52 6.85 3.37
CA PHE A 143 2.82 5.91 2.50
C PHE A 143 1.40 5.63 3.02
N GLU A 144 1.28 5.27 4.29
CA GLU A 144 -0.02 4.96 4.88
C GLU A 144 -0.97 6.16 4.87
N VAL A 145 -0.47 7.36 5.18
CA VAL A 145 -1.28 8.59 5.18
C VAL A 145 -1.75 8.92 3.77
N SER A 146 -0.85 8.96 2.80
CA SER A 146 -1.21 9.28 1.41
C SER A 146 -2.18 8.25 0.84
N MET A 147 -1.96 6.95 1.09
CA MET A 147 -2.88 5.92 0.59
C MET A 147 -4.24 5.94 1.29
N ARG A 148 -4.30 6.18 2.60
CA ARG A 148 -5.59 6.39 3.27
C ARG A 148 -6.31 7.61 2.72
N GLN A 149 -5.63 8.74 2.55
CA GLN A 149 -6.26 9.95 1.98
C GLN A 149 -6.78 9.72 0.56
N ALA A 150 -6.01 9.00 -0.26
CA ALA A 150 -6.41 8.61 -1.61
C ALA A 150 -7.69 7.75 -1.62
N LEU A 151 -7.76 6.77 -0.71
CA LEU A 151 -8.79 5.72 -0.70
C LEU A 151 -9.99 6.03 0.20
N THR A 152 -9.87 6.96 1.16
CA THR A 152 -10.94 7.39 2.06
C THR A 152 -11.86 8.41 1.41
N ARG A 153 -11.31 9.32 0.59
CA ARG A 153 -12.07 10.44 0.02
C ARG A 153 -13.24 10.07 -0.91
N GLN A 154 -13.48 8.81 -1.28
CA GLN A 154 -14.65 8.45 -2.10
C GLN A 154 -15.39 7.16 -1.74
N LEU A 155 -14.77 6.13 -1.14
CA LEU A 155 -15.55 4.95 -0.72
C LEU A 155 -16.62 5.30 0.32
N ASP A 156 -16.36 6.29 1.16
CA ASP A 156 -17.32 6.76 2.16
C ASP A 156 -18.39 7.65 1.49
N LEU A 157 -18.01 8.53 0.54
CA LEU A 157 -18.96 9.31 -0.26
C LEU A 157 -19.85 8.43 -1.16
N HIS A 158 -19.32 7.38 -1.77
CA HIS A 158 -20.11 6.45 -2.59
C HIS A 158 -21.07 5.64 -1.73
N LYS A 159 -20.65 5.16 -0.55
CA LYS A 159 -21.57 4.51 0.39
C LYS A 159 -22.67 5.46 0.88
N GLU A 160 -22.33 6.72 1.17
CA GLU A 160 -23.32 7.74 1.55
C GLU A 160 -24.30 8.06 0.41
N ILE A 161 -23.82 8.21 -0.83
CA ILE A 161 -24.67 8.44 -2.01
C ILE A 161 -25.55 7.22 -2.29
N ASP A 162 -25.01 6.02 -2.23
CA ASP A 162 -25.76 4.78 -2.45
C ASP A 162 -26.83 4.59 -1.36
N GLN A 163 -26.54 4.94 -0.10
CA GLN A 163 -27.54 4.99 0.97
C GLN A 163 -28.63 6.03 0.69
N TYR A 164 -28.26 7.24 0.26
CA TYR A 164 -29.22 8.29 -0.11
C TYR A 164 -30.14 7.88 -1.27
N LEU A 165 -29.62 7.19 -2.28
CA LEU A 165 -30.39 6.69 -3.43
C LEU A 165 -31.30 5.50 -3.08
N LEU A 166 -30.96 4.74 -2.04
CA LEU A 166 -31.79 3.64 -1.54
C LEU A 166 -32.90 4.12 -0.60
N GLU A 167 -32.71 5.26 0.08
CA GLU A 167 -33.70 5.83 1.00
C GLU A 167 -34.74 6.75 0.32
N ASP A 168 -34.48 7.23 -0.91
CA ASP A 168 -35.42 8.07 -1.67
C ASP A 168 -35.51 7.62 -3.15
N PRO A 169 -36.39 6.67 -3.51
CA PRO A 169 -36.63 6.38 -4.92
C PRO A 169 -37.28 7.59 -5.59
N PRO A 170 -36.86 7.98 -6.81
CA PRO A 170 -37.47 9.12 -7.48
C PRO A 170 -38.96 8.85 -7.76
N PRO A 171 -39.83 9.88 -7.70
CA PRO A 171 -41.26 9.75 -7.97
C PRO A 171 -41.57 9.34 -9.42
#